data_AF-A8XD03-F1
#
_entry.id   AF-A8XD03-F1
#
_cell.length_a   1.000
_cell.length_b   1.000
_cell.length_c   1.000
_cell.angle_alpha   90.00
_cell.angle_beta   90.00
_cell.angle_gamma   90.00
#
_symmetry.space_group_name_H-M   'P 1'
#
loop_
_entity.id
_entity.type
_entity.pdbx_description
1 polymer ?
#
loop_
_entity_poly.entity_id
_entity_poly.type
_entity_poly.pdbx_seq_one_letter_code
_entity_poly.pdbx_strand_id
1 'polypeptide(L)'
;MVAFGMVPVLTQKIGAPLSLGINAILLQLVCHKSPKEIGMYKYLLCYISVFETAFAFLNVLIQPDFFSHSTVFLVVVRTDRMNLPLWFIYIADALFCGMFGMSMALFALHFIYRYLVITGNPYVKTFSCSKIFFWLVCPLLYGTLWITVVLITLNPNKSSNILLSDHFLSGKDLVIEEITYVGPNYYITDNGDESLNWRGIIGTNGSWSLCIFSDSVTTSKRKSAQKKLKRIKSVTANIANVEN
;
A
#
# COMPACT_ATOMS: atom_id res chain seq x y z
N MET A 1 -3.04 4.68 30.02
CA MET A 1 -2.16 4.92 28.85
C MET A 1 -1.63 3.63 28.20
N VAL A 2 -1.33 2.55 28.95
CA VAL A 2 -0.88 1.25 28.41
C VAL A 2 -1.86 0.62 27.40
N ALA A 3 -3.18 0.75 27.62
CA ALA A 3 -4.20 0.17 26.75
C ALA A 3 -4.18 0.71 25.30
N PHE A 4 -3.81 1.98 25.07
CA PHE A 4 -3.76 2.56 23.72
C PHE A 4 -2.55 2.08 22.92
N GLY A 5 -1.41 1.82 23.57
CA GLY A 5 -0.20 1.30 22.91
C GLY A 5 -0.32 -0.17 22.48
N MET A 6 -1.24 -0.92 23.08
CA MET A 6 -1.51 -2.33 22.70
C MET A 6 -2.36 -2.46 21.44
N VAL A 7 -3.12 -1.41 21.07
CA VAL A 7 -4.05 -1.46 19.93
C VAL A 7 -3.32 -1.76 18.62
N PRO A 8 -2.25 -1.05 18.22
CA PRO A 8 -1.55 -1.34 16.96
C PRO A 8 -0.98 -2.76 16.91
N VAL A 9 -0.41 -3.23 18.03
CA VAL A 9 0.16 -4.58 18.15
C VAL A 9 -0.91 -5.64 17.99
N LEU A 10 -2.06 -5.48 18.64
CA LEU A 10 -3.19 -6.40 18.51
C LEU A 10 -3.78 -6.39 17.10
N THR A 11 -3.92 -5.20 16.49
CA THR A 11 -4.38 -5.07 15.10
C THR A 11 -3.46 -5.79 14.13
N GLN A 12 -2.14 -5.67 14.29
CA GLN A 12 -1.19 -6.39 13.44
C GLN A 12 -1.26 -7.91 13.64
N LYS A 13 -1.31 -8.37 14.90
CA LYS A 13 -1.36 -9.80 15.24
C LYS A 13 -2.61 -10.51 14.72
N ILE A 14 -3.75 -9.82 14.67
CA ILE A 14 -5.02 -10.38 14.18
C ILE A 14 -5.19 -10.15 12.68
N GLY A 15 -4.85 -8.93 12.22
CA GLY A 15 -5.09 -8.49 10.85
C GLY A 15 -4.25 -9.23 9.82
N ALA A 16 -2.98 -9.52 10.11
CA ALA A 16 -2.11 -10.16 9.14
C ALA A 16 -2.48 -11.63 8.86
N PRO A 17 -2.72 -12.50 9.86
CA PRO A 17 -3.22 -13.86 9.61
C PRO A 17 -4.58 -13.87 8.91
N LEU A 18 -5.48 -12.95 9.28
CA LEU A 18 -6.78 -12.81 8.62
C LEU A 18 -6.62 -12.44 7.14
N SER A 19 -5.75 -11.48 6.83
CA SER A 19 -5.44 -11.09 5.45
C SER A 19 -4.86 -12.26 4.65
N LEU A 20 -3.91 -13.01 5.21
CA LEU A 20 -3.35 -14.19 4.58
C LEU A 20 -4.44 -15.23 4.26
N GLY A 21 -5.31 -15.52 5.23
CA GLY A 21 -6.42 -16.47 5.06
C GLY A 21 -7.41 -16.03 3.98
N ILE A 22 -7.87 -14.77 4.01
CA ILE A 22 -8.83 -14.24 3.04
C ILE A 22 -8.24 -14.23 1.64
N ASN A 23 -7.00 -13.75 1.48
CA ASN A 23 -6.37 -13.70 0.15
C ASN A 23 -6.05 -15.10 -0.39
N ALA A 24 -5.71 -16.08 0.47
CA ALA A 24 -5.56 -17.46 0.06
C ALA A 24 -6.89 -18.07 -0.42
N ILE A 25 -7.99 -17.85 0.29
CA ILE A 25 -9.33 -18.29 -0.13
C ILE A 25 -9.72 -17.62 -1.45
N LEU A 26 -9.51 -16.31 -1.58
CA LEU A 26 -9.81 -15.57 -2.80
C LEU A 26 -9.03 -16.14 -3.98
N LEU A 27 -7.74 -16.42 -3.81
CA LEU A 27 -6.90 -17.03 -4.83
C LEU A 27 -7.43 -18.42 -5.24
N GLN A 28 -7.80 -19.26 -4.26
CA GLN A 28 -8.38 -20.58 -4.53
C GLN A 28 -9.70 -20.47 -5.32
N LEU A 29 -10.58 -19.54 -4.96
CA LEU A 29 -11.85 -19.30 -5.66
C LEU A 29 -11.63 -18.81 -7.10
N VAL A 30 -10.68 -17.90 -7.31
CA VAL A 30 -10.34 -17.38 -8.63
C VAL A 30 -9.77 -18.50 -9.53
N CYS A 31 -8.94 -19.38 -8.98
CA CYS A 31 -8.35 -20.48 -9.75
C CYS A 31 -9.37 -21.59 -10.08
N HIS A 32 -10.23 -21.97 -9.14
CA HIS A 32 -11.05 -23.20 -9.28
C HIS A 32 -12.54 -22.94 -9.56
N LYS A 33 -13.10 -21.79 -9.17
CA LYS A 33 -14.55 -21.52 -9.24
C LYS A 33 -14.92 -20.30 -10.09
N SER A 34 -13.97 -19.67 -10.78
CA SER A 34 -14.24 -18.48 -11.59
C SER A 34 -15.00 -18.81 -12.89
N PRO A 35 -16.18 -18.21 -13.16
CA PRO A 35 -16.91 -18.38 -14.41
C PRO A 35 -16.10 -17.94 -15.63
N LYS A 36 -16.31 -18.59 -16.77
CA LYS A 36 -15.62 -18.24 -18.03
C LYS A 36 -15.94 -16.81 -18.50
N GLU A 37 -17.10 -16.28 -18.13
CA GLU A 37 -17.58 -14.92 -18.42
C GLU A 37 -16.71 -13.82 -17.78
N ILE A 38 -15.99 -14.13 -16.70
CA ILE A 38 -15.06 -13.20 -16.04
C ILE A 38 -13.85 -12.90 -16.94
N GLY A 39 -13.50 -13.82 -17.85
CA GLY A 39 -12.46 -13.62 -18.85
C GLY A 39 -11.12 -13.20 -18.25
N MET A 40 -10.56 -12.08 -18.75
CA MET A 40 -9.22 -11.58 -18.39
C MET A 40 -9.13 -11.04 -16.96
N TYR A 41 -10.26 -10.71 -16.35
CA TYR A 41 -10.33 -10.13 -15.02
C TYR A 41 -9.80 -11.08 -13.96
N LYS A 42 -9.90 -12.40 -14.19
CA LYS A 42 -9.40 -13.43 -13.27
C LYS A 42 -7.89 -13.34 -13.06
N TYR A 43 -7.11 -12.99 -14.10
CA TYR A 43 -5.65 -12.87 -13.99
C TYR A 43 -5.27 -11.64 -13.17
N LEU A 44 -6.01 -10.54 -13.34
CA LEU A 44 -5.84 -9.35 -12.51
C LEU A 44 -6.20 -9.62 -11.05
N LEU A 45 -7.29 -10.35 -10.79
CA LEU A 45 -7.68 -10.76 -9.43
C LEU A 45 -6.63 -11.68 -8.79
N CYS A 46 -6.12 -12.66 -9.54
CA CYS A 46 -5.03 -13.54 -9.09
C CYS A 46 -3.79 -12.73 -8.71
N TYR A 47 -3.40 -11.78 -9.56
CA TYR A 47 -2.27 -10.89 -9.29
C TYR A 47 -2.48 -10.07 -8.00
N ILE A 48 -3.65 -9.45 -7.82
CA ILE A 48 -3.98 -8.70 -6.60
C ILE A 48 -3.91 -9.61 -5.37
N SER A 49 -4.46 -10.82 -5.43
CA SER A 49 -4.41 -11.76 -4.30
C SER A 49 -2.98 -12.18 -3.95
N VAL A 50 -2.15 -12.53 -4.94
CA VAL A 50 -0.74 -12.89 -4.71
C VAL A 50 0.03 -11.72 -4.11
N PHE A 51 -0.21 -10.50 -4.63
CA PHE A 51 0.41 -9.29 -4.11
C PHE A 51 0.01 -9.01 -2.65
N GLU A 52 -1.28 -9.05 -2.33
CA GLU A 52 -1.77 -8.81 -0.96
C GLU A 52 -1.29 -9.89 0.02
N THR A 53 -1.18 -11.15 -0.42
CA THR A 53 -0.55 -12.21 0.38
C THR A 53 0.93 -11.92 0.64
N ALA A 54 1.69 -11.51 -0.38
CA ALA A 54 3.09 -11.14 -0.21
C ALA A 54 3.25 -9.92 0.71
N PHE A 55 2.36 -8.93 0.60
CA PHE A 55 2.37 -7.75 1.46
C PHE A 55 2.05 -8.11 2.92
N ALA A 56 1.05 -8.96 3.15
CA ALA A 56 0.71 -9.46 4.48
C ALA A 56 1.86 -10.27 5.09
N PHE A 57 2.56 -11.09 4.30
CA PHE A 57 3.75 -11.81 4.74
C PHE A 57 4.87 -10.84 5.15
N LEU A 58 5.16 -9.83 4.33
CA LEU A 58 6.16 -8.82 4.65
C LEU A 58 5.82 -8.07 5.95
N ASN A 59 4.54 -7.73 6.17
CA ASN A 59 4.09 -7.09 7.40
C ASN A 59 4.33 -7.97 8.66
N VAL A 60 4.13 -9.29 8.55
CA VAL A 60 4.44 -10.24 9.64
C VAL A 60 5.95 -10.36 9.85
N LEU A 61 6.73 -10.31 8.77
CA LEU A 61 8.18 -10.43 8.82
C LEU A 61 8.82 -9.24 9.53
N ILE A 62 8.44 -8.02 9.15
CA ILE A 62 9.08 -6.79 9.68
C ILE A 62 8.44 -6.32 10.99
N GLN A 63 7.13 -6.49 11.17
CA GLN A 63 6.36 -5.98 12.32
C GLN A 63 6.64 -4.48 12.58
N PRO A 64 6.18 -3.58 11.70
CA PRO A 64 6.57 -2.17 11.75
C PRO A 64 5.88 -1.44 12.92
N ASP A 65 6.64 -0.66 13.66
CA ASP A 65 6.16 0.21 14.74
C ASP A 65 6.04 1.65 14.22
N PHE A 66 4.83 2.22 14.24
CA PHE A 66 4.64 3.61 13.82
C PHE A 66 4.93 4.56 14.98
N PHE A 67 5.93 5.41 14.80
CA PHE A 67 6.30 6.45 15.75
C PHE A 67 5.96 7.82 15.18
N SER A 68 5.05 8.54 15.83
CA SER A 68 4.70 9.90 15.48
C SER A 68 4.88 10.77 16.71
N HIS A 69 5.77 11.76 16.62
CA HIS A 69 5.97 12.72 17.69
C HIS A 69 6.36 14.08 17.10
N SER A 70 5.69 15.14 17.52
CA SER A 70 5.92 16.51 17.06
C SER A 70 5.98 16.63 15.52
N THR A 71 7.18 16.67 14.96
CA THR A 71 7.45 16.91 13.55
C THR A 71 8.01 15.69 12.80
N VAL A 72 8.02 14.51 13.46
CA VAL A 72 8.45 13.25 12.86
C VAL A 72 7.31 12.25 12.74
N PHE A 73 7.29 11.54 11.63
CA PHE A 73 6.46 10.36 11.42
C PHE A 73 7.35 9.26 10.82
N LEU A 74 7.68 8.26 11.63
CA LEU A 74 8.65 7.23 11.30
C LEU A 74 8.01 5.85 11.36
N VAL A 75 8.30 5.03 10.38
CA VAL A 75 8.05 3.59 10.41
C VAL A 75 9.31 2.96 10.96
N VAL A 76 9.27 2.48 12.19
CA VAL A 76 10.42 1.94 12.92
C VAL A 76 10.36 0.42 12.89
N VAL A 77 11.48 -0.21 12.56
CA VAL A 77 11.61 -1.67 12.54
C VAL A 77 12.80 -2.08 13.39
N ARG A 78 12.61 -3.10 14.22
CA ARG A 78 13.62 -3.60 15.15
C ARG A 78 14.31 -4.84 14.59
N THR A 79 15.61 -4.97 14.82
CA THR A 79 16.41 -6.11 14.37
C THR A 79 16.38 -7.30 15.31
N ASP A 80 16.14 -7.05 16.60
CA ASP A 80 16.14 -8.05 17.68
C ASP A 80 15.03 -9.11 17.54
N ARG A 81 13.94 -8.80 16.82
CA ARG A 81 12.82 -9.74 16.63
C ARG A 81 13.16 -10.93 15.73
N MET A 82 14.02 -10.71 14.73
CA MET A 82 14.30 -11.68 13.67
C MET A 82 15.78 -12.04 13.54
N ASN A 83 16.67 -11.38 14.31
CA ASN A 83 18.13 -11.55 14.22
C ASN A 83 18.69 -11.40 12.79
N LEU A 84 18.02 -10.61 11.96
CA LEU A 84 18.42 -10.32 10.58
C LEU A 84 19.36 -9.10 10.54
N PRO A 85 20.24 -9.01 9.53
CA PRO A 85 21.14 -7.88 9.42
C PRO A 85 20.38 -6.57 9.16
N LEU A 86 20.84 -5.47 9.74
CA LEU A 86 20.19 -4.15 9.69
C LEU A 86 19.88 -3.69 8.26
N TRP A 87 20.82 -3.87 7.33
CA TRP A 87 20.64 -3.48 5.92
C TRP A 87 19.46 -4.21 5.26
N PHE A 88 19.24 -5.49 5.59
CA PHE A 88 18.16 -6.28 5.02
C PHE A 88 16.81 -5.78 5.54
N ILE A 89 16.74 -5.50 6.84
CA ILE A 89 15.52 -4.99 7.48
C ILE A 89 15.20 -3.59 6.95
N TYR A 90 16.19 -2.74 6.75
CA TYR A 90 16.00 -1.41 6.17
C TYR A 90 15.43 -1.48 4.74
N ILE A 91 15.94 -2.38 3.89
CA ILE A 91 15.39 -2.60 2.55
C ILE A 91 13.97 -3.19 2.63
N ALA A 92 13.71 -4.10 3.57
CA ALA A 92 12.38 -4.68 3.79
C ALA A 92 11.35 -3.62 4.26
N ASP A 93 11.77 -2.67 5.09
CA ASP A 93 10.96 -1.53 5.55
C ASP A 93 10.64 -0.57 4.40
N ALA A 94 11.64 -0.22 3.59
CA ALA A 94 11.41 0.57 2.37
C ALA A 94 10.48 -0.15 1.37
N LEU A 95 10.65 -1.48 1.22
CA LEU A 95 9.77 -2.31 0.39
C LEU A 95 8.34 -2.30 0.95
N PHE A 96 8.16 -2.36 2.27
CA PHE A 96 6.84 -2.29 2.90
C PHE A 96 6.13 -0.98 2.58
N CYS A 97 6.82 0.16 2.71
CA CYS A 97 6.28 1.46 2.29
C CYS A 97 5.96 1.49 0.78
N GLY A 98 6.80 0.88 -0.05
CA GLY A 98 6.59 0.75 -1.49
C GLY A 98 5.36 -0.10 -1.86
N MET A 99 5.18 -1.23 -1.19
CA MET A 99 4.04 -2.12 -1.38
C MET A 99 2.73 -1.45 -0.92
N PHE A 100 2.76 -0.66 0.16
CA PHE A 100 1.61 0.18 0.51
C PHE A 100 1.21 1.10 -0.66
N GLY A 101 2.16 1.82 -1.26
CA GLY A 101 1.91 2.64 -2.46
C GLY A 101 1.40 1.81 -3.64
N MET A 102 2.00 0.64 -3.90
CA MET A 102 1.60 -0.27 -4.98
C MET A 102 0.15 -0.77 -4.82
N SER A 103 -0.31 -1.06 -3.59
CA SER A 103 -1.69 -1.48 -3.32
C SER A 103 -2.70 -0.41 -3.76
N MET A 104 -2.39 0.88 -3.55
CA MET A 104 -3.23 2.00 -4.00
C MET A 104 -3.33 2.04 -5.53
N ALA A 105 -2.21 1.87 -6.23
CA ALA A 105 -2.20 1.78 -7.70
C ALA A 105 -2.99 0.57 -8.20
N LEU A 106 -2.93 -0.56 -7.49
CA LEU A 106 -3.70 -1.76 -7.81
C LEU A 106 -5.20 -1.58 -7.66
N PHE A 107 -5.64 -0.90 -6.61
CA PHE A 107 -7.05 -0.54 -6.47
C PHE A 107 -7.51 0.38 -7.61
N ALA A 108 -6.72 1.40 -7.95
CA ALA A 108 -7.04 2.27 -9.08
C ALA A 108 -7.19 1.49 -10.38
N LEU A 109 -6.23 0.62 -10.67
CA LEU A 109 -6.22 -0.26 -11.84
C LEU A 109 -7.43 -1.18 -11.89
N HIS A 110 -7.74 -1.82 -10.76
CA HIS A 110 -8.90 -2.68 -10.61
C HIS A 110 -10.22 -1.95 -10.91
N PHE A 111 -10.38 -0.71 -10.45
CA PHE A 111 -11.56 0.11 -10.76
C PHE A 111 -11.58 0.62 -12.20
N ILE A 112 -10.43 0.96 -12.79
CA ILE A 112 -10.33 1.26 -14.22
C ILE A 112 -10.81 0.06 -15.04
N TYR A 113 -10.33 -1.13 -14.73
CA TYR A 113 -10.71 -2.35 -15.43
C TYR A 113 -12.22 -2.60 -15.34
N ARG A 114 -12.81 -2.52 -14.13
CA ARG A 114 -14.26 -2.65 -13.94
C ARG A 114 -15.05 -1.64 -14.77
N TYR A 115 -14.59 -0.39 -14.80
CA TYR A 115 -15.23 0.65 -15.61
C TYR A 115 -15.21 0.29 -17.10
N LEU A 116 -14.06 -0.15 -17.62
CA LEU A 116 -13.91 -0.52 -19.03
C LEU A 116 -14.81 -1.71 -19.42
N VAL A 117 -14.92 -2.73 -18.56
CA VAL A 117 -15.86 -3.86 -18.74
C VAL A 117 -17.30 -3.38 -18.84
N ILE A 118 -17.75 -2.52 -17.90
CA ILE A 118 -19.13 -2.01 -17.88
C ILE A 118 -19.44 -1.15 -19.11
N THR A 119 -18.45 -0.42 -19.63
CA THR A 119 -18.61 0.35 -20.88
C THR A 119 -18.56 -0.50 -22.14
N GLY A 120 -18.19 -1.79 -22.03
CA GLY A 120 -18.06 -2.69 -23.18
C GLY A 120 -16.89 -2.33 -24.09
N ASN A 121 -15.87 -1.65 -23.57
CA ASN A 121 -14.77 -1.10 -24.37
C ASN A 121 -14.00 -2.22 -25.13
N PRO A 122 -13.75 -2.07 -26.45
CA PRO A 122 -13.03 -3.06 -27.25
C PRO A 122 -11.67 -3.46 -26.69
N TYR A 123 -10.97 -2.55 -25.99
CA TYR A 123 -9.67 -2.78 -25.39
C TYR A 123 -9.67 -3.97 -24.41
N VAL A 124 -10.77 -4.21 -23.69
CA VAL A 124 -10.91 -5.32 -22.73
C VAL A 124 -11.44 -6.59 -23.40
N LYS A 125 -12.12 -6.47 -24.54
CA LYS A 125 -12.66 -7.60 -25.30
C LYS A 125 -11.61 -8.32 -26.15
N THR A 126 -10.58 -7.61 -26.61
CA THR A 126 -9.50 -8.24 -27.40
C THR A 126 -8.46 -8.88 -26.49
N PHE A 127 -8.37 -10.21 -26.59
CA PHE A 127 -7.33 -11.02 -25.95
C PHE A 127 -5.94 -10.63 -26.50
N SER A 128 -5.02 -10.21 -25.62
CA SER A 128 -3.60 -10.22 -25.94
C SER A 128 -2.78 -10.27 -24.65
N CYS A 129 -1.88 -11.24 -24.53
CA CYS A 129 -0.96 -11.37 -23.39
C CYS A 129 -0.16 -10.06 -23.15
N SER A 130 0.19 -9.34 -24.21
CA SER A 130 0.91 -8.06 -24.14
C SER A 130 0.14 -6.98 -23.36
N LYS A 131 -1.20 -6.96 -23.44
CA LYS A 131 -2.01 -6.02 -22.65
C LYS A 131 -2.01 -6.37 -21.17
N ILE A 132 -2.12 -7.67 -20.80
CA ILE A 132 -2.01 -8.09 -19.39
C ILE A 132 -0.64 -7.66 -18.85
N PHE A 133 0.42 -7.92 -19.60
CA PHE A 133 1.76 -7.52 -19.19
C PHE A 133 1.84 -6.03 -18.85
N PHE A 134 1.27 -5.16 -19.69
CA PHE A 134 1.20 -3.72 -19.39
C PHE A 134 0.44 -3.42 -18.09
N TRP A 135 -0.71 -4.07 -17.86
CA TRP A 135 -1.47 -3.91 -16.61
C TRP A 135 -0.68 -4.38 -15.38
N LEU A 136 0.18 -5.39 -15.51
CA LEU A 136 0.98 -5.89 -14.38
C LEU A 136 2.22 -5.01 -14.11
N VAL A 137 2.81 -4.42 -15.15
CA VAL A 137 4.02 -3.60 -15.02
C VAL A 137 3.71 -2.22 -14.45
N CYS A 138 2.57 -1.60 -14.78
CA CYS A 138 2.24 -0.26 -14.30
C CYS A 138 2.25 -0.12 -12.75
N PRO A 139 1.62 -1.02 -11.97
CA PRO A 139 1.71 -0.99 -10.51
C PRO A 139 3.13 -1.24 -9.99
N LEU A 140 3.90 -2.11 -10.65
CA LEU A 140 5.30 -2.36 -10.29
C LEU A 140 6.14 -1.10 -10.43
N LEU A 141 6.04 -0.40 -11.56
CA LEU A 141 6.75 0.87 -11.79
C LEU A 141 6.35 1.94 -10.77
N TYR A 142 5.05 2.02 -10.44
CA TYR A 142 4.57 2.94 -9.42
C TYR A 142 5.17 2.63 -8.04
N GLY A 143 5.20 1.35 -7.64
CA GLY A 143 5.84 0.93 -6.38
C GLY A 143 7.34 1.19 -6.38
N THR A 144 8.04 0.94 -7.49
CA THR A 144 9.47 1.25 -7.62
C THR A 144 9.74 2.75 -7.50
N LEU A 145 8.91 3.59 -8.13
CA LEU A 145 9.00 5.04 -7.99
C LEU A 145 8.84 5.45 -6.51
N TRP A 146 7.85 4.87 -5.83
CA TRP A 146 7.62 5.12 -4.41
C TRP A 146 8.83 4.74 -3.55
N ILE A 147 9.35 3.52 -3.72
CA ILE A 147 10.54 3.03 -2.99
C ILE A 147 11.72 3.96 -3.25
N THR A 148 11.91 4.40 -4.49
CA THR A 148 13.00 5.31 -4.87
C THR A 148 12.87 6.65 -4.14
N VAL A 149 11.66 7.23 -4.07
CA VAL A 149 11.41 8.45 -3.29
C VAL A 149 11.77 8.24 -1.82
N VAL A 150 11.29 7.16 -1.20
CA VAL A 150 11.57 6.82 0.20
C VAL A 150 13.08 6.70 0.45
N LEU A 151 13.78 5.90 -0.35
CA LEU A 151 15.22 5.63 -0.20
C LEU A 151 16.11 6.84 -0.48
N ILE A 152 15.65 7.85 -1.21
CA ILE A 152 16.45 9.07 -1.49
C ILE A 152 16.19 10.15 -0.43
N THR A 153 14.96 10.23 0.08
CA THR A 153 14.50 11.42 0.82
C THR A 153 14.17 11.16 2.29
N LEU A 154 13.81 9.94 2.68
CA LEU A 154 13.23 9.61 4.00
C LEU A 154 14.13 8.65 4.81
N ASN A 155 15.44 8.78 4.65
CA ASN A 155 16.42 7.94 5.30
C ASN A 155 16.67 8.30 6.77
N PRO A 156 17.22 7.35 7.56
CA PRO A 156 17.72 7.64 8.89
C PRO A 156 18.67 8.85 8.92
N ASN A 157 18.54 9.66 9.97
CA ASN A 157 19.30 10.90 10.14
C ASN A 157 19.55 11.15 11.64
N LYS A 158 20.58 11.94 11.95
CA LYS A 158 21.02 12.18 13.33
C LYS A 158 19.93 12.83 14.20
N SER A 159 19.21 13.82 13.69
CA SER A 159 18.16 14.52 14.46
C SER A 159 16.99 13.60 14.81
N SER A 160 16.60 12.73 13.89
CA SER A 160 15.58 11.70 14.14
C SER A 160 16.06 10.63 15.12
N ASN A 161 17.35 10.26 15.10
CA ASN A 161 17.91 9.35 16.10
C ASN A 161 17.83 9.93 17.52
N ILE A 162 18.09 11.23 17.70
CA ILE A 162 17.97 11.91 19.00
C ILE A 162 16.52 11.82 19.50
N LEU A 163 15.55 12.17 18.65
CA LEU A 163 14.13 12.09 19.01
C LEU A 163 13.66 10.66 19.31
N LEU A 164 14.16 9.67 18.56
CA LEU A 164 13.88 8.26 18.82
C LEU A 164 14.49 7.81 20.14
N SER A 165 15.73 8.21 20.44
CA SER A 165 16.38 7.91 21.71
C SER A 165 15.58 8.46 22.90
N ASP A 166 15.18 9.72 22.83
CA ASP A 166 14.53 10.43 23.94
C ASP A 166 13.08 9.98 24.17
N HIS A 167 12.34 9.67 23.10
CA HIS A 167 10.89 9.44 23.19
C HIS A 167 10.44 8.03 22.84
N PHE A 168 11.18 7.30 21.98
CA PHE A 168 10.80 5.95 21.56
C PHE A 168 11.56 4.86 22.32
N LEU A 169 12.85 5.05 22.58
CA LEU A 169 13.71 4.10 23.29
C LEU A 169 13.67 4.31 24.81
N SER A 170 13.30 5.49 25.29
CA SER A 170 13.17 5.76 26.72
C SER A 170 12.24 4.74 27.41
N GLY A 171 12.80 3.95 28.31
CA GLY A 171 12.10 2.87 29.03
C GLY A 171 11.99 1.53 28.28
N LYS A 172 12.65 1.37 27.13
CA LYS A 172 12.79 0.08 26.42
C LYS A 172 14.24 -0.42 26.53
N ASP A 173 14.40 -1.73 26.62
CA ASP A 173 15.71 -2.39 26.55
C ASP A 173 16.11 -2.56 25.08
N LEU A 174 16.40 -1.44 24.42
CA LEU A 174 16.74 -1.36 23.00
C LEU A 174 17.75 -0.22 22.78
N VAL A 175 18.69 -0.44 21.88
CA VAL A 175 19.64 0.58 21.44
C VAL A 175 19.34 1.07 20.02
N ILE A 176 19.83 2.25 19.66
CA ILE A 176 19.56 2.86 18.35
C ILE A 176 20.15 2.03 17.20
N GLU A 177 21.22 1.27 17.47
CA GLU A 177 21.88 0.37 16.53
C GLU A 177 21.05 -0.87 16.18
N GLU A 178 20.08 -1.22 17.03
CA GLU A 178 19.17 -2.36 16.85
C GLU A 178 17.85 -1.97 16.17
N ILE A 179 17.73 -0.72 15.72
CA ILE A 179 16.56 -0.24 14.99
C ILE A 179 16.96 0.45 13.68
N THR A 180 16.08 0.32 12.71
CA THR A 180 16.09 1.14 11.49
C THR A 180 14.72 1.75 11.31
N TYR A 181 14.64 2.80 10.49
CA TYR A 181 13.36 3.40 10.19
C TYR A 181 13.37 4.11 8.84
N VAL A 182 12.18 4.27 8.27
CA VAL A 182 11.93 5.17 7.14
C VAL A 182 10.84 6.15 7.51
N GLY A 183 11.00 7.41 7.13
CA GLY A 183 9.94 8.39 7.32
C GLY A 183 10.42 9.83 7.35
N PRO A 184 9.48 10.79 7.18
CA PRO A 184 9.81 12.19 7.24
C PRO A 184 10.14 12.66 8.65
N ASN A 185 11.21 13.44 8.71
CA ASN A 185 11.42 14.42 9.75
C ASN A 185 11.40 15.80 9.09
N TYR A 186 10.46 16.66 9.49
CA TYR A 186 10.30 17.97 8.86
C TYR A 186 11.29 19.02 9.37
N TYR A 187 11.89 18.82 10.55
CA TYR A 187 12.82 19.78 11.15
C TYR A 187 14.10 19.09 11.62
N ILE A 188 15.23 19.66 11.23
CA ILE A 188 16.56 19.19 11.63
C ILE A 188 17.15 20.27 12.53
N THR A 189 17.54 19.85 13.74
CA THR A 189 18.33 20.69 14.64
C THR A 189 19.81 20.42 14.38
N ASP A 190 20.54 21.45 13.98
CA ASP A 190 22.00 21.43 13.84
C ASP A 190 22.60 22.51 14.76
N ASN A 191 23.44 22.12 15.71
CA ASN A 191 24.06 23.01 16.71
C ASN A 191 23.09 23.93 17.50
N GLY A 192 21.84 23.51 17.67
CA GLY A 192 20.81 24.27 18.41
C GLY A 192 19.91 25.14 17.54
N ASP A 193 20.24 25.33 16.27
CA ASP A 193 19.38 26.02 15.31
C ASP A 193 18.46 25.01 14.60
N GLU A 194 17.16 25.26 14.65
CA GLU A 194 16.14 24.46 13.98
C GLU A 194 15.97 24.92 12.53
N SER A 195 16.16 24.02 11.58
CA SER A 195 16.02 24.29 10.15
C SER A 195 15.06 23.31 9.48
N LEU A 196 14.41 23.77 8.41
CA LEU A 196 13.48 22.96 7.64
C LEU A 196 14.22 21.88 6.84
N ASN A 197 13.80 20.63 7.01
CA ASN A 197 14.31 19.52 6.23
C ASN A 197 13.62 19.44 4.86
N TRP A 198 14.23 20.08 3.87
CA TRP A 198 13.69 20.08 2.51
C TRP A 198 13.60 18.68 1.90
N ARG A 199 14.48 17.74 2.29
CA ARG A 199 14.41 16.35 1.80
C ARG A 199 13.16 15.65 2.31
N GLY A 200 12.87 15.76 3.60
CA GLY A 200 11.65 15.21 4.20
C GLY A 200 10.39 15.77 3.55
N ILE A 201 10.37 17.09 3.30
CA ILE A 201 9.24 17.78 2.65
C ILE A 201 9.05 17.31 1.20
N ILE A 202 10.12 17.24 0.41
CA ILE A 202 10.06 16.77 -0.98
C ILE A 202 9.60 15.31 -1.02
N GLY A 203 10.15 14.46 -0.15
CA GLY A 203 9.77 13.06 -0.01
C GLY A 203 8.29 12.88 0.30
N THR A 204 7.82 13.53 1.36
CA THR A 204 6.40 13.50 1.74
C THR A 204 5.50 13.99 0.61
N ASN A 205 5.83 15.13 -0.02
CA ASN A 205 5.03 15.67 -1.11
C ASN A 205 4.99 14.73 -2.33
N GLY A 206 6.11 14.10 -2.66
CA GLY A 206 6.19 13.10 -3.72
C GLY A 206 5.27 11.91 -3.45
N SER A 207 5.40 11.30 -2.27
CA SER A 207 4.55 10.19 -1.84
C SER A 207 3.06 10.57 -1.76
N TRP A 208 2.73 11.74 -1.21
CA TRP A 208 1.34 12.22 -1.13
C TRP A 208 0.73 12.48 -2.50
N SER A 209 1.47 13.09 -3.41
CA SER A 209 0.99 13.35 -4.78
C SER A 209 0.61 12.06 -5.51
N LEU A 210 1.42 11.01 -5.34
CA LEU A 210 1.15 9.67 -5.86
C LEU A 210 -0.15 9.10 -5.27
N CYS A 211 -0.33 9.15 -3.94
CA CYS A 211 -1.58 8.72 -3.30
C CYS A 211 -2.81 9.46 -3.83
N ILE A 212 -2.77 10.79 -3.83
CA ILE A 212 -3.88 11.64 -4.28
C ILE A 212 -4.28 11.32 -5.72
N PHE A 213 -3.28 11.10 -6.59
CA PHE A 213 -3.53 10.70 -7.97
C PHE A 213 -4.27 9.36 -8.05
N SER A 214 -3.78 8.34 -7.35
CA SER A 214 -4.38 6.99 -7.34
C SER A 214 -5.81 6.99 -6.76
N ASP A 215 -6.05 7.74 -5.68
CA ASP A 215 -7.37 7.87 -5.05
C ASP A 215 -8.36 8.65 -5.92
N SER A 216 -7.89 9.70 -6.58
CA SER A 216 -8.70 10.49 -7.53
C SER A 216 -9.16 9.63 -8.70
N VAL A 217 -8.25 8.84 -9.28
CA VAL A 217 -8.53 7.89 -10.36
C VAL A 217 -9.54 6.84 -9.89
N THR A 218 -9.30 6.23 -8.73
CA THR A 218 -10.18 5.23 -8.11
C THR A 218 -11.60 5.77 -7.93
N THR A 219 -11.72 6.93 -7.29
CA THR A 219 -13.00 7.58 -7.00
C THR A 219 -13.75 7.95 -8.27
N SER A 220 -13.05 8.53 -9.24
CA SER A 220 -13.62 8.92 -10.54
C SER A 220 -14.17 7.72 -11.31
N LYS A 221 -13.37 6.65 -11.44
CA LYS A 221 -13.77 5.44 -12.16
C LYS A 221 -14.85 4.66 -11.41
N ARG A 222 -14.80 4.60 -10.09
CA ARG A 222 -15.84 4.01 -9.24
C ARG A 222 -17.19 4.72 -9.41
N LYS A 223 -17.23 6.05 -9.30
CA LYS A 223 -18.46 6.84 -9.50
C LYS A 223 -19.03 6.66 -10.91
N SER A 224 -18.16 6.68 -11.92
CA SER A 224 -18.55 6.50 -13.33
C SER A 224 -19.12 5.11 -13.60
N ALA A 225 -18.50 4.06 -13.05
CA ALA A 225 -18.97 2.68 -13.13
C ALA A 225 -20.34 2.52 -12.45
N GLN A 226 -20.51 3.06 -11.24
CA GLN A 226 -21.78 3.01 -10.52
C GLN A 226 -22.91 3.73 -11.27
N LYS A 227 -22.64 4.93 -11.83
CA LYS A 227 -23.63 5.68 -12.61
C LYS A 227 -24.07 4.91 -13.85
N LYS A 228 -23.12 4.29 -14.58
CA LYS A 228 -23.44 3.49 -15.77
C LYS A 228 -24.22 2.22 -15.40
N LEU A 229 -23.85 1.53 -14.33
CA LEU A 229 -24.55 0.34 -13.86
C LEU A 229 -26.00 0.65 -13.46
N LYS A 230 -26.24 1.76 -12.75
CA LYS A 230 -27.60 2.22 -12.41
C LYS A 230 -28.46 2.47 -13.66
N ARG A 231 -27.88 3.10 -14.69
CA ARG A 231 -28.57 3.34 -15.98
C ARG A 231 -28.91 2.05 -16.73
N ILE A 232 -28.00 1.08 -16.74
CA ILE A 232 -28.25 -0.22 -17.38
C ILE A 232 -29.41 -0.92 -16.66
N LYS A 233 -29.36 -1.00 -15.32
CA LYS A 233 -30.42 -1.61 -14.52
C LYS A 233 -31.78 -0.93 -14.72
N SER A 234 -31.84 0.40 -14.81
CA SER A 234 -33.11 1.10 -15.06
C SER A 234 -33.68 0.80 -16.45
N VAL A 235 -32.83 0.71 -17.49
CA VAL A 235 -33.30 0.37 -18.83
C VAL A 235 -33.78 -1.08 -18.88
N THR A 236 -33.06 -2.03 -18.30
CA THR A 236 -33.47 -3.44 -18.25
C THR A 236 -34.77 -3.63 -17.48
N ALA A 237 -34.96 -2.92 -16.36
CA ALA A 237 -36.22 -2.96 -15.61
C ALA A 237 -37.39 -2.40 -16.43
N ASN A 238 -37.17 -1.32 -17.17
CA ASN A 238 -38.19 -0.76 -18.05
C ASN A 238 -38.58 -1.74 -19.17
N ILE A 239 -37.63 -2.44 -19.78
CA ILE A 239 -37.90 -3.45 -20.82
C ILE A 239 -38.72 -4.62 -20.25
N ALA A 240 -38.32 -5.14 -19.08
CA ALA A 240 -39.03 -6.25 -18.43
C ALA A 240 -40.48 -5.89 -18.02
N ASN A 241 -40.76 -4.61 -17.77
CA ASN A 241 -42.12 -4.11 -17.50
C ASN A 241 -42.96 -3.90 -18.77
N VAL A 242 -42.34 -3.81 -19.96
CA VAL A 242 -43.04 -3.69 -21.25
C VAL A 242 -43.39 -5.07 -21.83
N GLU A 243 -42.63 -6.11 -21.47
CA GLU A 243 -42.84 -7.49 -21.92
C GLU A 243 -43.87 -8.28 -21.07
N ASN A 244 -44.31 -7.76 -19.92
CA ASN A 244 -45.37 -8.31 -19.08
C ASN A 244 -46.68 -7.52 -19.24
#